data_AF-A0A2V8PYZ3-F1
#
_entry.id   AF-A0A2V8PYZ3-F1
#
_cell.length_a   1.000
_cell.length_b   1.000
_cell.length_c   1.000
_cell.angle_alpha   90.00
_cell.angle_beta   90.00
_cell.angle_gamma   90.00
#
_symmetry.space_group_name_H-M   'P 1'
#
loop_
_entity.id
_entity.type
_entity.pdbx_description
1 polymer ?
#
loop_
_entity_poly.entity_id
_entity_poly.type
_entity_poly.pdbx_seq_one_letter_code
_entity_poly.pdbx_strand_id
1 'polypeptide(L)'
;MLSTLCLDPLVQGEALSAKDQSSKIKDQSPAPLRVAILSSEAVPFAKTGGLADVSGALTKALQVEGVDSFLILPLYDQVDRKLLSGIFIDDLEVEWRGKPSRVRVWKSDALKAPTYLIEAGHYFDRGRVYGERDDFERFAFLSRAAIALLKRLGDAPDILHCNDWPCGFASIEMRVRRRHEEFFAKTRILFSIHNLAYQGIFNPSDLWWLDLAAYTDAFIFKGAASALKAGITAADALSTVSPRYAQEIQTPEQGYGLDWLLRARRDRLVGITNGVDYELWNPQTEPDIAAHFSADDLSGKLGCKLDLLRRFDLPKEPERPIIAIISRLVAQKGYDLIRQGAQAILEAGAFFIALGAGAREYEDFLQRWHDAAPQRVGIYKGYAGEPLAHQIEAGADIFLMPSLYEPCGLNQMYSMRYGTVPVVRATGGLDDTVENFDPETGKGNGFKFGPYSTPAMLEKIREAIYFYSQPDIWAGIQRNGMAVDNSWSAAAKRYLQLYREMAETA
;
A
#
# COMPACT_ATOMS: atom_id res chain seq x y z
N MET A 1 43.68 67.51 40.58
CA MET A 1 45.11 67.84 40.63
C MET A 1 45.84 66.90 39.69
N LEU A 2 46.68 67.48 38.83
CA LEU A 2 47.53 66.84 37.83
C LEU A 2 48.66 66.01 38.47
N SER A 3 49.10 64.94 37.77
CA SER A 3 50.48 64.77 37.22
C SER A 3 50.88 63.27 37.15
N THR A 4 50.98 62.61 35.98
CA THR A 4 52.11 62.46 35.00
C THR A 4 53.24 61.47 35.39
N LEU A 5 53.66 60.67 34.38
CA LEU A 5 54.93 59.91 34.13
C LEU A 5 54.89 58.39 34.42
N CYS A 6 54.73 57.50 33.43
CA CYS A 6 55.65 57.01 32.37
C CYS A 6 56.85 56.18 32.87
N LEU A 7 56.90 54.89 32.51
CA LEU A 7 58.03 54.18 31.89
C LEU A 7 57.66 52.71 31.53
N ASP A 8 57.73 52.39 30.24
CA ASP A 8 57.73 51.05 29.58
C ASP A 8 59.19 50.47 29.56
N PRO A 9 59.53 49.22 29.13
CA PRO A 9 58.88 48.49 28.01
C PRO A 9 58.89 46.93 27.96
N LEU A 10 58.09 46.40 27.01
CA LEU A 10 58.31 45.23 26.12
C LEU A 10 58.50 43.81 26.71
N VAL A 11 57.64 42.86 26.32
CA VAL A 11 57.96 41.79 25.34
C VAL A 11 56.68 41.16 24.78
N GLN A 12 56.75 40.93 23.46
CA GLN A 12 55.82 40.46 22.43
C GLN A 12 54.87 39.28 22.75
N GLY A 13 53.69 39.31 22.12
CA GLY A 13 52.76 38.18 22.02
C GLY A 13 51.50 38.53 21.23
N GLU A 14 51.64 38.46 19.91
CA GLU A 14 50.68 38.49 18.78
C GLU A 14 49.15 38.55 18.99
N ALA A 15 48.54 39.30 18.06
CA ALA A 15 47.14 39.63 17.92
C ALA A 15 46.22 38.43 17.62
N LEU A 16 45.06 38.39 18.28
CA LEU A 16 43.86 37.74 17.75
C LEU A 16 42.67 38.72 17.79
N SER A 17 42.21 39.03 16.59
CA SER A 17 41.10 39.91 16.23
C SER A 17 39.77 39.46 16.85
N ALA A 18 39.09 40.42 17.49
CA ALA A 18 37.69 40.33 17.83
C ALA A 18 36.82 40.33 16.56
N LYS A 19 36.21 39.18 16.23
CA LYS A 19 34.97 39.03 15.45
C LYS A 19 34.66 37.54 15.28
N ASP A 20 33.82 37.00 16.16
CA ASP A 20 32.73 36.07 15.81
C ASP A 20 31.97 35.67 17.07
N GLN A 21 31.06 36.54 17.48
CA GLN A 21 29.94 36.20 18.34
C GLN A 21 28.64 36.48 17.57
N SER A 22 28.47 35.84 16.42
CA SER A 22 27.13 35.62 15.88
C SER A 22 26.60 34.31 16.45
N SER A 23 25.86 34.45 17.54
CA SER A 23 25.01 33.41 18.11
C SER A 23 24.22 32.70 17.01
N LYS A 24 24.45 31.39 16.87
CA LYS A 24 23.56 30.47 16.18
C LYS A 24 22.19 30.57 16.82
N ILE A 25 21.29 31.33 16.21
CA ILE A 25 19.86 31.18 16.41
C ILE A 25 19.58 29.75 15.92
N LYS A 26 19.41 28.81 16.87
CA LYS A 26 18.86 27.50 16.56
C LYS A 26 17.50 27.77 15.94
N ASP A 27 17.36 27.42 14.67
CA ASP A 27 16.09 27.28 13.98
C ASP A 27 15.15 26.48 14.89
N GLN A 28 14.19 27.15 15.52
CA GLN A 28 13.18 26.54 16.38
C GLN A 28 12.04 25.96 15.52
N SER A 29 12.42 25.26 14.45
CA SER A 29 11.49 24.36 13.79
C SER A 29 11.14 23.25 14.81
N PRO A 30 9.85 22.96 15.05
CA PRO A 30 9.46 21.87 15.94
C PRO A 30 10.15 20.58 15.49
N ALA A 31 10.53 19.74 16.45
CA ALA A 31 11.14 18.44 16.15
C ALA A 31 10.24 17.67 15.17
N PRO A 32 10.82 17.00 14.15
CA PRO A 32 10.03 16.28 13.17
C PRO A 32 9.23 15.19 13.88
N LEU A 33 7.97 15.02 13.47
CA LEU A 33 7.10 13.97 13.98
C LEU A 33 7.77 12.61 13.77
N ARG A 34 7.82 11.77 14.81
CA ARG A 34 8.45 10.45 14.77
C ARG A 34 7.41 9.35 14.64
N VAL A 35 7.50 8.55 13.57
CA VAL A 35 6.50 7.53 13.24
C VAL A 35 7.16 6.15 13.09
N ALA A 36 6.78 5.22 13.98
CA ALA A 36 7.18 3.82 13.90
C ALA A 36 6.13 3.04 13.10
N ILE A 37 6.47 2.60 11.88
CA ILE A 37 5.60 1.78 11.04
C ILE A 37 5.93 0.32 11.31
N LEU A 38 4.95 -0.45 11.77
CA LEU A 38 5.07 -1.89 11.97
C LEU A 38 4.28 -2.62 10.88
N SER A 39 4.93 -3.56 10.22
CA SER A 39 4.30 -4.38 9.19
C SER A 39 4.90 -5.78 9.17
N SER A 40 4.12 -6.74 8.68
CA SER A 40 4.57 -8.10 8.37
C SER A 40 5.25 -8.19 7.01
N GLU A 41 5.02 -7.26 6.08
CA GLU A 41 5.59 -7.30 4.74
C GLU A 41 5.90 -5.91 4.19
N ALA A 42 6.97 -5.82 3.39
CA ALA A 42 7.39 -4.59 2.72
C ALA A 42 8.34 -4.91 1.57
N VAL A 43 8.16 -4.27 0.42
CA VAL A 43 9.13 -4.29 -0.70
C VAL A 43 10.34 -3.43 -0.31
N PRO A 44 11.60 -3.86 -0.54
CA PRO A 44 12.04 -5.06 -1.29
C PRO A 44 12.27 -6.34 -0.46
N PHE A 45 11.88 -6.38 0.81
CA PHE A 45 12.24 -7.46 1.73
C PHE A 45 11.33 -8.70 1.60
N ALA A 46 10.01 -8.49 1.67
CA ALA A 46 9.03 -9.57 1.59
C ALA A 46 7.72 -9.03 0.99
N LYS A 47 7.14 -9.78 0.06
CA LYS A 47 5.89 -9.42 -0.63
C LYS A 47 4.97 -10.63 -0.79
N THR A 48 3.75 -10.52 -0.27
CA THR A 48 2.66 -11.45 -0.60
C THR A 48 1.45 -10.76 -1.21
N GLY A 49 1.19 -9.51 -0.84
CA GLY A 49 0.08 -8.72 -1.36
C GLY A 49 0.40 -7.23 -1.45
N GLY A 50 -0.66 -6.42 -1.54
CA GLY A 50 -0.53 -4.96 -1.68
C GLY A 50 -0.03 -4.27 -0.40
N LEU A 51 -0.14 -4.89 0.78
CA LEU A 51 0.38 -4.33 2.02
C LEU A 51 1.90 -4.12 1.96
N ALA A 52 2.63 -5.00 1.27
CA ALA A 52 4.06 -4.86 1.06
C ALA A 52 4.43 -3.61 0.26
N ASP A 53 3.63 -3.29 -0.75
CA ASP A 53 3.82 -2.08 -1.57
C ASP A 53 3.51 -0.83 -0.73
N VAL A 54 2.46 -0.87 0.11
CA VAL A 54 2.09 0.24 1.00
C VAL A 54 3.16 0.52 2.05
N SER A 55 3.57 -0.49 2.81
CA SER A 55 4.42 -0.32 3.99
C SER A 55 5.77 0.29 3.63
N GLY A 56 6.38 -0.20 2.55
CA GLY A 56 7.65 0.32 2.06
C GLY A 56 7.52 1.75 1.53
N ALA A 57 6.64 1.94 0.54
CA ALA A 57 6.58 3.20 -0.19
C ALA A 57 6.02 4.35 0.67
N LEU A 58 5.07 4.09 1.57
CA LEU A 58 4.59 5.08 2.53
C LEU A 58 5.71 5.53 3.48
N THR A 59 6.51 4.59 4.00
CA THR A 59 7.63 4.92 4.91
C THR A 59 8.61 5.87 4.22
N LYS A 60 9.01 5.55 2.97
CA LYS A 60 9.89 6.39 2.14
C LYS A 60 9.26 7.76 1.85
N ALA A 61 7.97 7.80 1.47
CA ALA A 61 7.30 9.05 1.15
C ALA A 61 7.15 9.97 2.37
N LEU A 62 6.94 9.42 3.58
CA LEU A 62 6.90 10.19 4.82
C LEU A 62 8.25 10.84 5.15
N GLN A 63 9.38 10.15 4.91
CA GLN A 63 10.72 10.75 5.04
C GLN A 63 10.88 11.97 4.13
N VAL A 64 10.39 11.89 2.89
CA VAL A 64 10.43 13.02 1.94
C VAL A 64 9.61 14.21 2.43
N GLU A 65 8.49 13.97 3.11
CA GLU A 65 7.66 15.00 3.73
C GLU A 65 8.20 15.51 5.09
N GLY A 66 9.41 15.09 5.49
CA GLY A 66 10.08 15.57 6.71
C GLY A 66 9.67 14.87 8.00
N VAL A 67 9.02 13.71 7.91
CA VAL A 67 8.68 12.86 9.06
C VAL A 67 9.87 11.95 9.39
N ASP A 68 10.22 11.82 10.66
CA ASP A 68 11.17 10.81 11.12
C ASP A 68 10.48 9.44 11.17
N SER A 69 10.25 8.87 9.97
CA SER A 69 9.57 7.59 9.79
C SER A 69 10.57 6.44 9.63
N PHE A 70 10.29 5.31 10.27
CA PHE A 70 11.06 4.09 10.11
C PHE A 70 10.16 2.86 10.13
N LEU A 71 10.62 1.81 9.46
CA LEU A 71 9.88 0.56 9.31
C LEU A 71 10.48 -0.52 10.21
N ILE A 72 9.62 -1.27 10.90
CA ILE A 72 9.97 -2.50 11.62
C ILE A 72 9.26 -3.67 10.93
N LEU A 73 10.01 -4.71 10.61
CA LEU A 73 9.49 -5.95 10.03
C LEU A 73 10.26 -7.17 10.54
N PRO A 74 9.72 -8.39 10.42
CA PRO A 74 10.50 -9.60 10.62
C PRO A 74 11.53 -9.80 9.50
N LEU A 75 12.68 -10.39 9.85
CA LEU A 75 13.63 -10.88 8.87
C LEU A 75 13.25 -12.32 8.47
N TYR A 76 12.60 -12.47 7.34
CA TYR A 76 12.32 -13.79 6.76
C TYR A 76 13.57 -14.39 6.12
N ASP A 77 13.61 -15.72 6.03
CA ASP A 77 14.66 -16.48 5.33
C ASP A 77 14.81 -16.11 3.85
N GLN A 78 13.71 -15.73 3.20
CA GLN A 78 13.67 -15.30 1.80
C GLN A 78 14.25 -13.90 1.53
N VAL A 79 14.57 -13.11 2.56
CA VAL A 79 15.11 -11.75 2.38
C VAL A 79 16.54 -11.84 1.83
N ASP A 80 16.80 -11.15 0.71
CA ASP A 80 18.18 -11.03 0.19
C ASP A 80 19.04 -10.29 1.21
N ARG A 81 20.03 -11.00 1.77
CA ARG A 81 20.95 -10.47 2.79
C ARG A 81 21.77 -9.29 2.28
N LYS A 82 21.91 -9.09 0.96
CA LYS A 82 22.55 -7.91 0.36
C LYS A 82 21.78 -6.62 0.62
N LEU A 83 20.49 -6.71 0.93
CA LEU A 83 19.68 -5.55 1.30
C LEU A 83 20.01 -5.05 2.70
N LEU A 84 20.74 -5.80 3.52
CA LEU A 84 21.03 -5.46 4.91
C LEU A 84 22.31 -4.60 4.99
N SER A 85 22.22 -3.47 5.69
CA SER A 85 23.37 -2.59 5.97
C SER A 85 24.27 -3.16 7.07
N GLY A 86 23.74 -4.02 7.95
CA GLY A 86 24.48 -4.70 9.01
C GLY A 86 23.65 -4.98 10.26
N ILE A 87 24.27 -5.61 11.26
CA ILE A 87 23.64 -5.84 12.57
C ILE A 87 23.58 -4.51 13.31
N PHE A 88 22.39 -4.11 13.72
CA PHE A 88 22.15 -2.92 14.52
C PHE A 88 22.17 -3.23 16.03
N ILE A 89 21.50 -4.32 16.42
CA ILE A 89 21.53 -4.83 17.80
C ILE A 89 21.79 -6.34 17.72
N ASP A 90 22.88 -6.79 18.33
CA ASP A 90 23.25 -8.21 18.33
C ASP A 90 22.48 -9.01 19.40
N ASP A 91 22.03 -8.34 20.45
CA ASP A 91 21.38 -8.98 21.59
C ASP A 91 20.20 -8.14 22.13
N LEU A 92 19.10 -8.14 21.36
CA LEU A 92 17.85 -7.53 21.82
C LEU A 92 17.14 -8.52 22.75
N GLU A 93 17.04 -8.15 24.03
CA GLU A 93 16.28 -8.92 25.01
C GLU A 93 14.77 -8.64 24.87
N VAL A 94 14.01 -9.71 24.66
CA VAL A 94 12.55 -9.70 24.50
C VAL A 94 11.96 -10.62 25.56
N GLU A 95 11.21 -10.06 26.50
CA GLU A 95 10.47 -10.87 27.45
C GLU A 95 9.32 -11.61 26.76
N TRP A 96 9.42 -12.93 26.68
CA TRP A 96 8.49 -13.79 25.95
C TRP A 96 8.13 -15.03 26.75
N ARG A 97 6.83 -15.25 27.01
CA ARG A 97 6.34 -16.39 27.81
C ARG A 97 7.01 -16.50 29.19
N GLY A 98 7.24 -15.36 29.83
CA GLY A 98 7.90 -15.28 31.14
C GLY A 98 9.40 -15.61 31.13
N LYS A 99 10.05 -15.63 29.94
CA LYS A 99 11.48 -15.86 29.79
C LYS A 99 12.11 -14.80 28.89
N PRO A 100 13.37 -14.39 29.15
CA PRO A 100 14.09 -13.56 28.21
C PRO A 100 14.44 -14.38 26.95
N SER A 101 14.04 -13.88 25.79
CA SER A 101 14.44 -14.36 24.48
C SER A 101 15.37 -13.34 23.85
N ARG A 102 16.47 -13.78 23.24
CA ARG A 102 17.48 -12.91 22.64
C ARG A 102 17.41 -13.01 21.13
N VAL A 103 17.25 -11.88 20.46
CA VAL A 103 17.14 -11.81 19.00
C VAL A 103 18.07 -10.74 18.44
N ARG A 104 18.48 -10.91 17.19
CA ARG A 104 19.25 -9.89 16.46
C ARG A 104 18.31 -8.95 15.73
N VAL A 105 18.72 -7.70 15.62
CA VAL A 105 18.06 -6.70 14.79
C VAL A 105 19.04 -6.20 13.75
N TRP A 106 18.64 -6.32 12.50
CA TRP A 106 19.40 -5.83 11.35
C TRP A 106 18.87 -4.47 10.92
N LYS A 107 19.77 -3.60 10.45
CA LYS A 107 19.37 -2.36 9.78
C LYS A 107 19.49 -2.54 8.27
N SER A 108 18.58 -1.91 7.54
CA SER A 108 18.65 -1.74 6.09
C SER A 108 18.29 -0.31 5.71
N ASP A 109 19.00 0.23 4.72
CA ASP A 109 18.67 1.49 4.05
C ASP A 109 18.18 1.25 2.61
N ALA A 110 17.95 -0.01 2.20
CA ALA A 110 17.54 -0.38 0.84
C ALA A 110 16.21 0.24 0.41
N LEU A 111 15.33 0.55 1.37
CA LEU A 111 14.05 1.23 1.14
C LEU A 111 14.21 2.74 0.86
N LYS A 112 15.43 3.29 0.96
CA LYS A 112 15.69 4.74 1.07
C LYS A 112 15.04 5.36 2.34
N ALA A 113 14.71 4.52 3.32
CA ALA A 113 14.23 4.90 4.64
C ALA A 113 14.76 3.91 5.70
N PRO A 114 14.99 4.35 6.96
CA PRO A 114 15.50 3.48 8.01
C PRO A 114 14.57 2.29 8.23
N THR A 115 15.12 1.09 8.12
CA THR A 115 14.36 -0.16 8.24
C THR A 115 15.07 -1.10 9.21
N TYR A 116 14.32 -1.64 10.17
CA TYR A 116 14.81 -2.58 11.18
C TYR A 116 14.15 -3.94 11.01
N LEU A 117 14.97 -4.97 10.78
CA LEU A 117 14.52 -6.34 10.57
C LEU A 117 14.84 -7.21 11.78
N ILE A 118 13.81 -7.78 12.41
CA ILE A 118 13.95 -8.62 13.60
C ILE A 118 14.23 -10.07 13.17
N GLU A 119 15.44 -10.54 13.45
CA GLU A 119 15.88 -11.90 13.15
C GLU A 119 15.51 -12.85 14.30
N ALA A 120 14.39 -13.55 14.11
CA ALA A 120 13.95 -14.62 14.97
C ALA A 120 13.67 -15.87 14.13
N GLY A 121 14.74 -16.55 13.71
CA GLY A 121 14.67 -17.64 12.73
C GLY A 121 13.70 -18.77 13.11
N HIS A 122 13.53 -19.03 14.41
CA HIS A 122 12.53 -19.99 14.92
C HIS A 122 11.10 -19.68 14.44
N TYR A 123 10.77 -18.39 14.25
CA TYR A 123 9.46 -17.92 13.82
C TYR A 123 9.39 -17.57 12.34
N PHE A 124 10.47 -17.05 11.73
CA PHE A 124 10.40 -16.44 10.39
C PHE A 124 11.14 -17.21 9.29
N ASP A 125 11.88 -18.28 9.63
CA ASP A 125 12.53 -19.16 8.64
C ASP A 125 11.57 -20.30 8.22
N ARG A 126 10.57 -19.95 7.40
CA ARG A 126 9.49 -20.86 6.97
C ARG A 126 9.33 -20.95 5.46
N GLY A 127 10.05 -20.13 4.68
CA GLY A 127 9.86 -19.96 3.24
C GLY A 127 8.54 -19.30 2.85
N ARG A 128 7.79 -18.75 3.82
CA ARG A 128 6.54 -18.01 3.59
C ARG A 128 6.21 -17.05 4.74
N VAL A 129 5.49 -15.98 4.40
CA VAL A 129 5.05 -14.94 5.35
C VAL A 129 3.85 -15.41 6.19
N TYR A 130 2.79 -15.92 5.56
CA TYR A 130 1.53 -16.33 6.20
C TYR A 130 1.18 -17.80 5.93
N GLY A 131 0.22 -18.31 6.70
CA GLY A 131 -0.42 -19.61 6.48
C GLY A 131 0.09 -20.72 7.40
N GLU A 132 0.91 -20.38 8.40
CA GLU A 132 1.33 -21.31 9.43
C GLU A 132 0.26 -21.42 10.53
N ARG A 133 0.21 -22.57 11.22
CA ARG A 133 -0.79 -22.80 12.28
C ARG A 133 -0.56 -21.91 13.50
N ASP A 134 0.70 -21.55 13.74
CA ASP A 134 1.18 -20.70 14.83
C ASP A 134 1.39 -19.24 14.39
N ASP A 135 0.76 -18.82 13.29
CA ASP A 135 0.82 -17.44 12.77
C ASP A 135 0.54 -16.39 13.85
N PHE A 136 -0.47 -16.62 14.70
CA PHE A 136 -0.79 -15.74 15.82
C PHE A 136 0.37 -15.62 16.83
N GLU A 137 1.12 -16.70 17.08
CA GLU A 137 2.30 -16.70 17.95
C GLU A 137 3.44 -15.91 17.33
N ARG A 138 3.73 -16.17 16.04
CA ARG A 138 4.81 -15.53 15.28
C ARG A 138 4.67 -14.01 15.32
N PHE A 139 3.47 -13.50 15.07
CA PHE A 139 3.23 -12.05 15.02
C PHE A 139 3.00 -11.41 16.39
N ALA A 140 2.55 -12.17 17.39
CA ALA A 140 2.60 -11.72 18.78
C ALA A 140 4.06 -11.57 19.27
N PHE A 141 4.96 -12.47 18.88
CA PHE A 141 6.39 -12.34 19.16
C PHE A 141 6.98 -11.12 18.45
N LEU A 142 6.68 -10.93 17.16
CA LEU A 142 7.09 -9.74 16.40
C LEU A 142 6.68 -8.46 17.12
N SER A 143 5.44 -8.40 17.58
CA SER A 143 4.89 -7.24 18.30
C SER A 143 5.66 -6.93 19.57
N ARG A 144 5.95 -7.97 20.37
CA ARG A 144 6.73 -7.88 21.61
C ARG A 144 8.15 -7.39 21.34
N ALA A 145 8.79 -7.96 20.32
CA ALA A 145 10.15 -7.61 19.91
C ALA A 145 10.24 -6.18 19.33
N ALA A 146 9.25 -5.75 18.54
CA ALA A 146 9.18 -4.40 18.00
C ALA A 146 9.09 -3.35 19.11
N ILE A 147 8.26 -3.59 20.13
CA ILE A 147 8.14 -2.67 21.27
C ILE A 147 9.41 -2.65 22.13
N ALA A 148 10.07 -3.79 22.32
CA ALA A 148 11.39 -3.84 22.97
C ALA A 148 12.44 -3.04 22.19
N LEU A 149 12.43 -3.16 20.86
CA LEU A 149 13.31 -2.40 19.96
C LEU A 149 13.06 -0.89 20.05
N LEU A 150 11.81 -0.42 20.15
CA LEU A 150 11.51 1.02 20.26
C LEU A 150 12.25 1.70 21.42
N LYS A 151 12.39 1.02 22.56
CA LYS A 151 13.15 1.54 23.72
C LYS A 151 14.65 1.68 23.46
N ARG A 152 15.17 1.00 22.43
CA ARG A 152 16.59 1.02 22.05
C ARG A 152 16.87 2.00 20.91
N LEU A 153 15.83 2.51 20.26
CA LEU A 153 15.93 3.41 19.11
C LEU A 153 16.03 4.90 19.48
N GLY A 154 16.11 5.23 20.77
CA GLY A 154 16.19 6.60 21.27
C GLY A 154 14.84 7.04 21.84
N ASP A 155 14.30 8.15 21.33
CA ASP A 155 13.03 8.69 21.78
C ASP A 155 11.84 7.82 21.35
N ALA A 156 10.80 7.83 22.17
CA ALA A 156 9.55 7.15 21.88
C ALA A 156 8.90 7.73 20.61
N PRO A 157 8.29 6.91 19.76
CA PRO A 157 7.57 7.43 18.61
C PRO A 157 6.34 8.21 19.07
N ASP A 158 6.02 9.29 18.37
CA ASP A 158 4.75 10.01 18.53
C ASP A 158 3.60 9.10 18.08
N ILE A 159 3.79 8.39 16.97
CA ILE A 159 2.81 7.46 16.39
C ILE A 159 3.42 6.07 16.22
N LEU A 160 2.77 5.05 16.78
CA LEU A 160 2.91 3.66 16.37
C LEU A 160 1.85 3.35 15.31
N HIS A 161 2.28 3.15 14.07
CA HIS A 161 1.41 2.83 12.93
C HIS A 161 1.47 1.33 12.64
N CYS A 162 0.42 0.62 13.07
CA CYS A 162 0.26 -0.82 12.94
C CYS A 162 -0.55 -1.17 11.69
N ASN A 163 -0.03 -2.07 10.85
CA ASN A 163 -0.69 -2.49 9.63
C ASN A 163 -1.26 -3.92 9.75
N ASP A 164 -2.58 -4.05 9.53
CA ASP A 164 -3.34 -5.30 9.53
C ASP A 164 -3.24 -6.16 10.81
N TRP A 165 -3.90 -7.33 10.77
CA TRP A 165 -4.00 -8.26 11.88
C TRP A 165 -2.66 -8.68 12.51
N PRO A 166 -1.52 -8.82 11.79
CA PRO A 166 -0.24 -9.18 12.41
C PRO A 166 0.20 -8.16 13.46
N CYS A 167 -0.11 -6.88 13.25
CA CYS A 167 0.25 -5.78 14.14
C CYS A 167 -0.85 -5.48 15.18
N GLY A 168 -1.91 -6.28 15.23
CA GLY A 168 -2.98 -6.16 16.21
C GLY A 168 -2.50 -6.37 17.65
N PHE A 169 -1.56 -7.29 17.84
CA PHE A 169 -0.94 -7.57 19.14
C PHE A 169 -0.12 -6.37 19.64
N ALA A 170 0.69 -5.75 18.78
CA ALA A 170 1.47 -4.55 19.12
C ALA A 170 0.59 -3.39 19.54
N SER A 171 -0.58 -3.24 18.91
CA SER A 171 -1.54 -2.17 19.24
C SER A 171 -2.08 -2.33 20.66
N ILE A 172 -2.50 -3.54 21.05
CA ILE A 172 -2.93 -3.80 22.43
C ILE A 172 -1.78 -3.59 23.40
N GLU A 173 -0.61 -4.16 23.10
CA GLU A 173 0.54 -4.07 23.99
C GLU A 173 0.97 -2.60 24.21
N MET A 174 1.01 -1.79 23.16
CA MET A 174 1.30 -0.35 23.27
C MET A 174 0.25 0.37 24.10
N ARG A 175 -1.05 0.05 23.94
CA ARG A 175 -2.13 0.64 24.74
C ARG A 175 -1.98 0.35 26.23
N VAL A 176 -1.42 -0.80 26.57
CA VAL A 176 -1.12 -1.18 27.96
C VAL A 176 0.10 -0.43 28.46
N ARG A 177 1.20 -0.50 27.72
CA ARG A 177 2.48 0.09 28.14
C ARG A 177 2.38 1.59 28.31
N ARG A 178 1.71 2.33 27.42
CA ARG A 178 1.54 3.78 27.57
C ARG A 178 0.81 4.22 28.85
N ARG A 179 0.09 3.33 29.52
CA ARG A 179 -0.56 3.62 30.81
C ARG A 179 0.37 3.46 32.02
N HIS A 180 1.44 2.67 31.87
CA HIS A 180 2.31 2.27 32.97
C HIS A 180 3.76 2.70 32.78
N GLU A 181 4.17 2.99 31.55
CA GLU A 181 5.53 3.37 31.18
C GLU A 181 5.53 4.81 30.68
N GLU A 182 6.24 5.69 31.39
CA GLU A 182 6.36 7.12 31.05
C GLU A 182 6.92 7.34 29.64
N PHE A 183 7.85 6.46 29.22
CA PHE A 183 8.46 6.51 27.88
C PHE A 183 7.41 6.51 26.76
N PHE A 184 6.36 5.69 26.85
CA PHE A 184 5.32 5.58 25.81
C PHE A 184 4.07 6.41 26.11
N ALA A 185 4.06 7.21 27.18
CA ALA A 185 2.83 7.85 27.67
C ALA A 185 2.12 8.73 26.61
N LYS A 186 2.89 9.33 25.70
CA LYS A 186 2.38 10.18 24.62
C LYS A 186 2.19 9.46 23.28
N THR A 187 2.63 8.21 23.16
CA THR A 187 2.55 7.44 21.91
C THR A 187 1.09 7.15 21.56
N ARG A 188 0.69 7.57 20.37
CA ARG A 188 -0.62 7.29 19.76
C ARG A 188 -0.54 6.10 18.83
N ILE A 189 -1.66 5.42 18.65
CA ILE A 189 -1.74 4.18 17.87
C ILE A 189 -2.65 4.44 16.67
N LEU A 190 -2.06 4.41 15.47
CA LEU A 190 -2.82 4.32 14.21
C LEU A 190 -2.88 2.85 13.80
N PHE A 191 -4.07 2.35 13.48
CA PHE A 191 -4.24 1.00 12.97
C PHE A 191 -4.85 1.02 11.56
N SER A 192 -4.10 0.53 10.58
CA SER A 192 -4.52 0.51 9.17
C SER A 192 -5.02 -0.85 8.74
N ILE A 193 -6.22 -0.85 8.16
CA ILE A 193 -6.91 -2.04 7.66
C ILE A 193 -6.81 -2.05 6.13
N HIS A 194 -6.07 -3.00 5.57
CA HIS A 194 -5.91 -3.16 4.12
C HIS A 194 -6.85 -4.22 3.57
N ASN A 195 -7.19 -5.22 4.40
CA ASN A 195 -8.16 -6.25 4.03
C ASN A 195 -8.84 -6.87 5.26
N LEU A 196 -10.13 -6.58 5.41
CA LEU A 196 -10.93 -7.05 6.54
C LEU A 196 -11.23 -8.56 6.52
N ALA A 197 -10.99 -9.24 5.40
CA ALA A 197 -11.18 -10.69 5.28
C ALA A 197 -10.17 -11.50 6.11
N TYR A 198 -8.98 -10.95 6.36
CA TYR A 198 -7.92 -11.62 7.14
C TYR A 198 -7.91 -11.08 8.57
N GLN A 199 -8.51 -11.84 9.50
CA GLN A 199 -8.75 -11.37 10.87
C GLN A 199 -7.77 -11.90 11.93
N GLY A 200 -6.82 -12.75 11.53
CA GLY A 200 -5.89 -13.41 12.45
C GLY A 200 -6.63 -14.17 13.55
N ILE A 201 -7.46 -15.15 13.15
CA ILE A 201 -8.30 -15.92 14.07
C ILE A 201 -7.48 -17.02 14.75
N PHE A 202 -7.57 -17.12 16.08
CA PHE A 202 -6.89 -18.14 16.89
C PHE A 202 -7.74 -18.57 18.09
N ASN A 203 -7.26 -19.56 18.86
CA ASN A 203 -7.97 -20.07 20.01
C ASN A 203 -7.86 -19.08 21.20
N PRO A 204 -8.98 -18.62 21.80
CA PRO A 204 -8.95 -17.76 22.98
C PRO A 204 -8.12 -18.31 24.14
N SER A 205 -8.01 -19.64 24.27
CA SER A 205 -7.18 -20.25 25.30
C SER A 205 -5.70 -19.97 25.13
N ASP A 206 -5.23 -19.39 24.03
CA ASP A 206 -3.81 -19.06 23.87
C ASP A 206 -3.45 -17.69 24.47
N LEU A 207 -4.45 -16.87 24.82
CA LEU A 207 -4.22 -15.54 25.39
C LEU A 207 -3.49 -15.57 26.74
N TRP A 208 -3.60 -16.65 27.53
CA TRP A 208 -2.93 -16.71 28.85
C TRP A 208 -1.42 -16.78 28.72
N TRP A 209 -0.88 -17.64 27.84
CA TRP A 209 0.57 -17.80 27.70
C TRP A 209 1.20 -16.71 26.84
N LEU A 210 0.39 -15.97 26.06
CA LEU A 210 0.78 -14.74 25.39
C LEU A 210 0.85 -13.52 26.32
N ASP A 211 0.44 -13.67 27.58
CA ASP A 211 0.30 -12.58 28.56
C ASP A 211 -0.70 -11.50 28.10
N LEU A 212 -1.83 -11.95 27.55
CA LEU A 212 -2.90 -11.11 27.00
C LEU A 212 -4.29 -11.45 27.58
N ALA A 213 -4.37 -12.34 28.56
CA ALA A 213 -5.64 -12.77 29.18
C ALA A 213 -6.43 -11.60 29.80
N ALA A 214 -5.75 -10.59 30.35
CA ALA A 214 -6.39 -9.39 30.89
C ALA A 214 -7.13 -8.55 29.82
N TYR A 215 -6.87 -8.80 28.53
CA TYR A 215 -7.43 -8.08 27.39
C TYR A 215 -8.33 -8.96 26.52
N THR A 216 -8.81 -10.08 27.07
CA THR A 216 -9.65 -11.06 26.36
C THR A 216 -10.79 -10.40 25.59
N ASP A 217 -11.51 -9.44 26.18
CA ASP A 217 -12.63 -8.75 25.53
C ASP A 217 -12.22 -8.01 24.25
N ALA A 218 -10.98 -7.55 24.14
CA ALA A 218 -10.48 -6.92 22.91
C ALA A 218 -10.30 -7.94 21.78
N PHE A 219 -9.95 -9.19 22.10
CA PHE A 219 -9.72 -10.25 21.12
C PHE A 219 -10.98 -11.06 20.76
N ILE A 220 -11.87 -11.32 21.72
CA ILE A 220 -12.99 -12.26 21.51
C ILE A 220 -13.91 -11.82 20.37
N PHE A 221 -14.10 -12.70 19.40
CA PHE A 221 -14.94 -12.51 18.23
C PHE A 221 -15.60 -13.84 17.84
N LYS A 222 -16.94 -13.93 17.91
CA LYS A 222 -17.74 -15.10 17.51
C LYS A 222 -17.23 -16.44 18.08
N GLY A 223 -16.82 -16.45 19.36
CA GLY A 223 -16.32 -17.65 20.05
C GLY A 223 -14.84 -17.99 19.78
N ALA A 224 -14.14 -17.18 18.97
CA ALA A 224 -12.70 -17.26 18.76
C ALA A 224 -12.00 -15.97 19.21
N ALA A 225 -10.68 -15.89 19.09
CA ALA A 225 -9.92 -14.66 19.29
C ALA A 225 -9.46 -14.10 17.93
N SER A 226 -9.48 -12.77 17.77
CA SER A 226 -9.06 -12.07 16.55
C SER A 226 -8.04 -11.00 16.87
N ALA A 227 -6.85 -11.11 16.27
CA ALA A 227 -5.82 -10.08 16.38
C ALA A 227 -6.24 -8.76 15.70
N LEU A 228 -6.97 -8.84 14.57
CA LEU A 228 -7.48 -7.66 13.88
C LEU A 228 -8.46 -6.88 14.76
N LYS A 229 -9.43 -7.57 15.37
CA LYS A 229 -10.39 -6.93 16.30
C LYS A 229 -9.66 -6.27 17.46
N ALA A 230 -8.61 -6.90 17.97
CA ALA A 230 -7.81 -6.37 19.06
C ALA A 230 -7.09 -5.07 18.64
N GLY A 231 -6.51 -5.04 17.43
CA GLY A 231 -5.93 -3.83 16.83
C GLY A 231 -6.94 -2.69 16.69
N ILE A 232 -8.10 -2.97 16.10
CA ILE A 232 -9.20 -2.00 15.95
C ILE A 232 -9.65 -1.46 17.31
N THR A 233 -9.72 -2.33 18.33
CA THR A 233 -10.14 -1.96 19.68
C THR A 233 -9.09 -1.10 20.39
N ALA A 234 -7.80 -1.35 20.14
CA ALA A 234 -6.69 -0.67 20.82
C ALA A 234 -6.39 0.73 20.29
N ALA A 235 -6.58 0.94 18.99
CA ALA A 235 -6.12 2.12 18.29
C ALA A 235 -6.80 3.43 18.75
N ASP A 236 -6.09 4.55 18.60
CA ASP A 236 -6.66 5.88 18.81
C ASP A 236 -7.40 6.36 17.56
N ALA A 237 -6.84 6.06 16.39
CA ALA A 237 -7.45 6.26 15.08
C ALA A 237 -7.29 5.00 14.22
N LEU A 238 -8.18 4.87 13.24
CA LEU A 238 -8.19 3.80 12.25
C LEU A 238 -7.99 4.44 10.88
N SER A 239 -7.17 3.82 10.04
CA SER A 239 -7.21 4.11 8.61
C SER A 239 -7.55 2.88 7.79
N THR A 240 -8.03 3.11 6.58
CA THR A 240 -8.18 2.07 5.57
C THR A 240 -7.86 2.65 4.20
N VAL A 241 -7.79 1.78 3.21
CA VAL A 241 -7.15 2.07 1.92
C VAL A 241 -8.01 2.87 0.93
N SER A 242 -9.22 3.30 1.32
CA SER A 242 -10.05 4.23 0.52
C SER A 242 -11.21 4.84 1.33
N PRO A 243 -11.65 6.08 1.05
CA PRO A 243 -12.83 6.70 1.65
C PRO A 243 -14.12 5.89 1.49
N ARG A 244 -14.39 5.38 0.28
CA ARG A 244 -15.56 4.55 0.02
C ARG A 244 -15.49 3.23 0.78
N TYR A 245 -14.33 2.57 0.77
CA TYR A 245 -14.14 1.32 1.50
C TYR A 245 -14.34 1.52 3.01
N ALA A 246 -13.91 2.67 3.57
CA ALA A 246 -14.20 3.03 4.95
C ALA A 246 -15.69 3.07 5.29
N GLN A 247 -16.55 3.44 4.34
CA GLN A 247 -18.00 3.38 4.49
C GLN A 247 -18.53 1.96 4.30
N GLU A 248 -18.04 1.25 3.28
CA GLU A 248 -18.51 -0.10 2.92
C GLU A 248 -18.21 -1.12 4.03
N ILE A 249 -17.04 -1.07 4.68
CA ILE A 249 -16.70 -1.99 5.78
C ILE A 249 -17.56 -1.79 7.04
N GLN A 250 -18.32 -0.70 7.11
CA GLN A 250 -19.30 -0.50 8.17
C GLN A 250 -20.63 -1.19 7.85
N THR A 251 -20.82 -1.82 6.69
CA THR A 251 -22.04 -2.58 6.39
C THR A 251 -21.85 -4.07 6.69
N PRO A 252 -22.91 -4.83 7.01
CA PRO A 252 -22.79 -6.27 7.26
C PRO A 252 -22.19 -7.05 6.08
N GLU A 253 -22.43 -6.60 4.84
CA GLU A 253 -22.01 -7.27 3.61
C GLU A 253 -20.49 -7.26 3.43
N GLN A 254 -19.81 -6.17 3.79
CA GLN A 254 -18.37 -6.02 3.63
C GLN A 254 -17.59 -5.89 4.95
N GLY A 255 -18.28 -5.80 6.08
CA GLY A 255 -17.65 -5.65 7.39
C GLY A 255 -17.22 -6.96 8.05
N TYR A 256 -17.44 -8.11 7.42
CA TYR A 256 -17.02 -9.44 7.89
C TYR A 256 -17.37 -9.71 9.38
N GLY A 257 -18.48 -9.14 9.87
CA GLY A 257 -18.96 -9.21 11.25
C GLY A 257 -18.27 -8.27 12.26
N LEU A 258 -17.31 -7.45 11.82
CA LEU A 258 -16.71 -6.34 12.57
C LEU A 258 -17.35 -4.99 12.21
N ASP A 259 -18.37 -4.99 11.35
CA ASP A 259 -19.10 -3.80 10.87
C ASP A 259 -19.59 -2.92 12.02
N TRP A 260 -20.15 -3.53 13.08
CA TRP A 260 -20.64 -2.82 14.26
C TRP A 260 -19.52 -2.08 15.00
N LEU A 261 -18.33 -2.67 15.10
CA LEU A 261 -17.18 -2.09 15.79
C LEU A 261 -16.61 -0.92 14.99
N LEU A 262 -16.53 -1.07 13.67
CA LEU A 262 -16.10 -0.02 12.76
C LEU A 262 -17.10 1.15 12.75
N ARG A 263 -18.40 0.85 12.73
CA ARG A 263 -19.47 1.85 12.83
C ARG A 263 -19.43 2.63 14.15
N ALA A 264 -19.14 1.94 15.25
CA ALA A 264 -18.95 2.55 16.57
C ALA A 264 -17.72 3.48 16.63
N ARG A 265 -16.77 3.33 15.70
CA ARG A 265 -15.54 4.12 15.57
C ARG A 265 -15.50 4.96 14.29
N ARG A 266 -16.66 5.27 13.71
CA ARG A 266 -16.75 6.04 12.45
C ARG A 266 -16.14 7.45 12.56
N ASP A 267 -16.12 8.03 13.75
CA ASP A 267 -15.56 9.35 14.07
C ASP A 267 -14.03 9.40 13.94
N ARG A 268 -13.39 8.23 13.93
CA ARG A 268 -11.95 8.05 13.93
C ARG A 268 -11.48 7.05 12.87
N LEU A 269 -12.33 6.76 11.88
CA LEU A 269 -12.04 5.87 10.76
C LEU A 269 -11.89 6.70 9.49
N VAL A 270 -10.65 6.77 8.97
CA VAL A 270 -10.32 7.59 7.81
C VAL A 270 -9.90 6.71 6.63
N GLY A 271 -10.50 6.91 5.48
CA GLY A 271 -10.07 6.27 4.24
C GLY A 271 -9.00 7.11 3.54
N ILE A 272 -7.82 6.55 3.32
CA ILE A 272 -6.72 7.19 2.59
C ILE A 272 -6.32 6.25 1.45
N THR A 273 -6.47 6.72 0.21
CA THR A 273 -6.09 5.94 -0.97
C THR A 273 -4.60 5.64 -0.99
N ASN A 274 -4.25 4.44 -1.45
CA ASN A 274 -2.85 4.07 -1.66
C ASN A 274 -2.22 4.92 -2.76
N GLY A 275 -0.89 5.00 -2.76
CA GLY A 275 -0.11 5.60 -3.84
C GLY A 275 0.39 4.58 -4.85
N VAL A 276 0.88 5.10 -5.96
CA VAL A 276 1.65 4.42 -7.00
C VAL A 276 3.10 4.86 -6.90
N ASP A 277 4.03 3.93 -7.04
CA ASP A 277 5.44 4.26 -7.19
C ASP A 277 5.71 4.68 -8.64
N TYR A 278 5.88 5.99 -8.87
CA TYR A 278 6.20 6.54 -10.19
C TYR A 278 7.66 6.33 -10.60
N GLU A 279 8.56 5.84 -9.73
CA GLU A 279 9.87 5.34 -10.18
C GLU A 279 9.70 4.00 -10.93
N LEU A 280 8.73 3.17 -10.51
CA LEU A 280 8.44 1.87 -11.13
C LEU A 280 7.41 1.97 -12.27
N TRP A 281 6.35 2.76 -12.10
CA TRP A 281 5.25 2.85 -13.07
C TRP A 281 5.30 4.17 -13.85
N ASN A 282 6.18 4.25 -14.84
CA ASN A 282 6.35 5.47 -15.63
C ASN A 282 6.54 5.23 -17.13
N PRO A 283 5.55 5.55 -17.99
CA PRO A 283 5.65 5.32 -19.43
C PRO A 283 6.74 6.15 -20.13
N GLN A 284 7.35 7.14 -19.44
CA GLN A 284 8.46 7.93 -19.99
C GLN A 284 9.83 7.25 -19.82
N THR A 285 9.96 6.32 -18.89
CA THR A 285 11.25 5.72 -18.52
C THR A 285 11.22 4.19 -18.45
N GLU A 286 10.05 3.59 -18.62
CA GLU A 286 9.82 2.15 -18.52
C GLU A 286 10.64 1.38 -19.58
N PRO A 287 11.64 0.56 -19.19
CA PRO A 287 12.45 -0.19 -20.14
C PRO A 287 11.68 -1.29 -20.88
N ASP A 288 10.60 -1.82 -20.30
CA ASP A 288 9.92 -3.00 -20.85
C ASP A 288 8.87 -2.70 -21.91
N ILE A 289 8.59 -1.43 -22.20
CA ILE A 289 7.60 -1.02 -23.21
C ILE A 289 8.25 -0.66 -24.55
N ALA A 290 7.53 -0.90 -25.64
CA ALA A 290 8.08 -0.77 -27.00
C ALA A 290 8.41 0.68 -27.40
N ALA A 291 7.72 1.66 -26.83
CA ALA A 291 7.98 3.08 -27.04
C ALA A 291 7.56 3.90 -25.82
N HIS A 292 8.37 4.89 -25.47
CA HIS A 292 8.07 5.83 -24.38
C HIS A 292 7.06 6.89 -24.81
N PHE A 293 6.25 7.34 -23.87
CA PHE A 293 5.24 8.37 -24.10
C PHE A 293 4.92 9.15 -22.81
N SER A 294 4.23 10.27 -22.96
CA SER A 294 3.84 11.16 -21.86
C SER A 294 2.41 11.67 -22.04
N ALA A 295 1.89 12.43 -21.07
CA ALA A 295 0.57 13.05 -21.20
C ALA A 295 0.53 14.10 -22.33
N ASP A 296 1.68 14.74 -22.61
CA ASP A 296 1.83 15.74 -23.67
C ASP A 296 1.98 15.10 -25.05
N ASP A 297 2.57 13.89 -25.11
CA ASP A 297 2.76 13.12 -26.34
C ASP A 297 2.41 11.64 -26.15
N LEU A 298 1.22 11.26 -26.65
CA LEU A 298 0.69 9.89 -26.60
C LEU A 298 1.12 9.03 -27.80
N SER A 299 1.93 9.56 -28.73
CA SER A 299 2.27 8.86 -29.98
C SER A 299 2.94 7.50 -29.76
N GLY A 300 3.78 7.38 -28.72
CA GLY A 300 4.42 6.12 -28.34
C GLY A 300 3.44 5.02 -27.92
N LYS A 301 2.24 5.37 -27.44
CA LYS A 301 1.23 4.39 -27.03
C LYS A 301 0.77 3.51 -28.19
N LEU A 302 0.70 4.06 -29.41
CA LEU A 302 0.39 3.27 -30.61
C LEU A 302 1.46 2.20 -30.89
N GLY A 303 2.73 2.53 -30.66
CA GLY A 303 3.84 1.57 -30.77
C GLY A 303 3.68 0.41 -29.78
N CYS A 304 3.37 0.74 -28.52
CA CYS A 304 3.09 -0.25 -27.48
C CYS A 304 1.88 -1.13 -27.81
N LYS A 305 0.81 -0.55 -28.36
CA LYS A 305 -0.38 -1.30 -28.79
C LYS A 305 -0.06 -2.30 -29.90
N LEU A 306 0.70 -1.88 -30.92
CA LEU A 306 1.11 -2.76 -32.02
C LEU A 306 2.02 -3.89 -31.55
N ASP A 307 2.92 -3.63 -30.61
CA ASP A 307 3.75 -4.67 -30.00
C ASP A 307 2.93 -5.66 -29.18
N LEU A 308 1.94 -5.18 -28.44
CA LEU A 308 1.02 -6.02 -27.66
C LEU A 308 0.20 -6.95 -28.56
N LEU A 309 -0.35 -6.44 -29.66
CA LEU A 309 -1.07 -7.26 -30.65
C LEU A 309 -0.16 -8.36 -31.21
N ARG A 310 1.08 -8.01 -31.58
CA ARG A 310 2.07 -8.98 -32.06
C ARG A 310 2.40 -10.04 -31.01
N ARG A 311 2.56 -9.64 -29.74
CA ARG A 311 2.92 -10.54 -28.64
C ARG A 311 1.85 -11.61 -28.37
N PHE A 312 0.57 -11.25 -28.53
CA PHE A 312 -0.57 -12.16 -28.34
C PHE A 312 -1.07 -12.79 -29.65
N ASP A 313 -0.33 -12.65 -30.76
CA ASP A 313 -0.70 -13.16 -32.09
C ASP A 313 -2.10 -12.72 -32.56
N LEU A 314 -2.47 -11.48 -32.21
CA LEU A 314 -3.73 -10.86 -32.60
C LEU A 314 -3.57 -10.09 -33.93
N PRO A 315 -4.64 -9.98 -34.74
CA PRO A 315 -4.61 -9.22 -35.98
C PRO A 315 -4.15 -7.77 -35.77
N LYS A 316 -3.36 -7.25 -36.71
CA LYS A 316 -2.86 -5.87 -36.71
C LYS A 316 -3.96 -4.87 -37.10
N GLU A 317 -4.96 -4.73 -36.24
CA GLU A 317 -6.11 -3.83 -36.38
C GLU A 317 -6.02 -2.71 -35.31
N PRO A 318 -5.19 -1.66 -35.50
CA PRO A 318 -4.96 -0.63 -34.46
C PRO A 318 -6.20 0.19 -34.13
N GLU A 319 -7.14 0.32 -35.07
CA GLU A 319 -8.43 0.99 -34.88
C GLU A 319 -9.36 0.22 -33.94
N ARG A 320 -9.01 -1.02 -33.60
CA ARG A 320 -9.83 -1.88 -32.76
C ARG A 320 -9.40 -1.77 -31.30
N PRO A 321 -10.31 -1.56 -30.34
CA PRO A 321 -9.94 -1.39 -28.95
C PRO A 321 -9.47 -2.71 -28.32
N ILE A 322 -8.44 -2.65 -27.48
CA ILE A 322 -7.98 -3.75 -26.63
C ILE A 322 -8.54 -3.52 -25.22
N ILE A 323 -9.36 -4.45 -24.76
CA ILE A 323 -9.78 -4.55 -23.37
C ILE A 323 -8.83 -5.51 -22.66
N ALA A 324 -8.15 -5.04 -21.62
CA ALA A 324 -7.24 -5.85 -20.83
C ALA A 324 -7.72 -6.05 -19.40
N ILE A 325 -7.33 -7.17 -18.80
CA ILE A 325 -7.46 -7.42 -17.36
C ILE A 325 -6.19 -8.12 -16.84
N ILE A 326 -5.65 -7.59 -15.74
CA ILE A 326 -4.56 -8.23 -14.99
C ILE A 326 -5.07 -8.49 -13.58
N SER A 327 -5.25 -9.76 -13.20
CA SER A 327 -5.71 -10.07 -11.83
C SER A 327 -5.50 -11.54 -11.43
N ARG A 328 -5.66 -11.84 -10.14
CA ARG A 328 -5.84 -13.22 -9.68
C ARG A 328 -7.16 -13.78 -10.22
N LEU A 329 -7.12 -15.02 -10.71
CA LEU A 329 -8.30 -15.68 -11.30
C LEU A 329 -9.21 -16.23 -10.20
N VAL A 330 -10.03 -15.37 -9.60
CA VAL A 330 -10.97 -15.71 -8.52
C VAL A 330 -12.31 -14.99 -8.72
N ALA A 331 -13.39 -15.52 -8.16
CA ALA A 331 -14.74 -14.96 -8.27
C ALA A 331 -14.81 -13.47 -7.89
N GLN A 332 -14.06 -13.07 -6.85
CA GLN A 332 -13.95 -11.68 -6.40
C GLN A 332 -13.59 -10.71 -7.54
N LYS A 333 -12.78 -11.13 -8.52
CA LYS A 333 -12.30 -10.25 -9.61
C LYS A 333 -13.26 -10.15 -10.79
N GLY A 334 -14.49 -10.65 -10.65
CA GLY A 334 -15.54 -10.44 -11.64
C GLY A 334 -15.49 -11.37 -12.84
N TYR A 335 -14.69 -12.45 -12.80
CA TYR A 335 -14.63 -13.44 -13.89
C TYR A 335 -15.98 -14.11 -14.16
N ASP A 336 -16.89 -14.13 -13.19
CA ASP A 336 -18.26 -14.59 -13.42
C ASP A 336 -19.03 -13.68 -14.39
N LEU A 337 -18.86 -12.36 -14.30
CA LEU A 337 -19.47 -11.41 -15.24
C LEU A 337 -18.84 -11.52 -16.62
N ILE A 338 -17.50 -11.64 -16.68
CA ILE A 338 -16.76 -11.81 -17.94
C ILE A 338 -17.21 -13.10 -18.63
N ARG A 339 -17.34 -14.20 -17.89
CA ARG A 339 -17.82 -15.49 -18.40
C ARG A 339 -19.23 -15.41 -18.97
N GLN A 340 -20.14 -14.71 -18.31
CA GLN A 340 -21.51 -14.52 -18.79
C GLN A 340 -21.58 -13.56 -19.99
N GLY A 341 -20.71 -12.55 -20.05
CA GLY A 341 -20.68 -11.52 -21.08
C GLY A 341 -19.72 -11.78 -22.25
N ALA A 342 -18.99 -12.91 -22.24
CA ALA A 342 -17.86 -13.18 -23.13
C ALA A 342 -18.19 -12.96 -24.61
N GLN A 343 -19.30 -13.52 -25.09
CA GLN A 343 -19.74 -13.33 -26.48
C GLN A 343 -20.09 -11.88 -26.78
N ALA A 344 -20.81 -11.19 -25.88
CA ALA A 344 -21.22 -9.80 -26.07
C ALA A 344 -20.02 -8.83 -26.05
N ILE A 345 -18.96 -9.12 -25.27
CA ILE A 345 -17.70 -8.36 -25.30
C ILE A 345 -17.06 -8.47 -26.69
N LEU A 346 -17.02 -9.68 -27.25
CA LEU A 346 -16.50 -9.87 -28.59
C LEU A 346 -17.38 -9.18 -29.64
N GLU A 347 -18.70 -9.29 -29.57
CA GLU A 347 -19.64 -8.65 -30.49
C GLU A 347 -19.57 -7.12 -30.45
N ALA A 348 -19.15 -6.53 -29.33
CA ALA A 348 -18.88 -5.09 -29.22
C ALA A 348 -17.65 -4.64 -30.03
N GLY A 349 -16.90 -5.58 -30.63
CA GLY A 349 -15.82 -5.27 -31.55
C GLY A 349 -14.46 -5.08 -30.88
N ALA A 350 -14.26 -5.48 -29.61
CA ALA A 350 -12.97 -5.39 -28.95
C ALA A 350 -12.11 -6.64 -29.13
N PHE A 351 -10.80 -6.50 -28.95
CA PHE A 351 -9.90 -7.57 -28.52
C PHE A 351 -9.96 -7.71 -27.00
N PHE A 352 -9.69 -8.91 -26.50
CA PHE A 352 -9.65 -9.16 -25.06
C PHE A 352 -8.32 -9.79 -24.66
N ILE A 353 -7.61 -9.23 -23.70
CA ILE A 353 -6.35 -9.76 -23.17
C ILE A 353 -6.47 -10.01 -21.67
N ALA A 354 -6.16 -11.22 -21.22
CA ALA A 354 -6.13 -11.57 -19.80
C ALA A 354 -4.75 -12.07 -19.36
N LEU A 355 -4.23 -11.49 -18.28
CA LEU A 355 -3.05 -11.97 -17.56
C LEU A 355 -3.44 -12.35 -16.13
N GLY A 356 -3.19 -13.59 -15.74
CA GLY A 356 -3.45 -14.03 -14.37
C GLY A 356 -3.25 -15.52 -14.13
N ALA A 357 -3.28 -15.88 -12.85
CA ALA A 357 -3.32 -17.27 -12.38
C ALA A 357 -4.30 -17.39 -11.20
N GLY A 358 -4.86 -18.58 -10.97
CA GLY A 358 -5.73 -18.78 -9.81
C GLY A 358 -6.55 -20.06 -9.88
N ALA A 359 -7.86 -19.93 -9.70
CA ALA A 359 -8.75 -21.07 -9.68
C ALA A 359 -8.86 -21.68 -11.09
N ARG A 360 -8.66 -23.00 -11.15
CA ARG A 360 -8.66 -23.79 -12.38
C ARG A 360 -9.90 -23.56 -13.25
N GLU A 361 -11.08 -23.37 -12.65
CA GLU A 361 -12.32 -23.12 -13.39
C GLU A 361 -12.26 -21.87 -14.28
N TYR A 362 -11.56 -20.82 -13.83
CA TYR A 362 -11.41 -19.57 -14.58
C TYR A 362 -10.28 -19.68 -15.60
N GLU A 363 -9.21 -20.42 -15.29
CA GLU A 363 -8.16 -20.75 -16.27
C GLU A 363 -8.71 -21.58 -17.44
N ASP A 364 -9.53 -22.58 -17.14
CA ASP A 364 -10.17 -23.45 -18.13
C ASP A 364 -11.24 -22.69 -18.95
N PHE A 365 -11.94 -21.73 -18.33
CA PHE A 365 -12.83 -20.82 -19.06
C PHE A 365 -12.06 -19.94 -20.05
N LEU A 366 -11.01 -19.23 -19.58
CA LEU A 366 -10.22 -18.35 -20.42
C LEU A 366 -9.56 -19.10 -21.57
N GLN A 367 -9.08 -20.32 -21.33
CA GLN A 367 -8.55 -21.18 -22.39
C GLN A 367 -9.60 -21.51 -23.45
N ARG A 368 -10.78 -22.00 -23.04
CA ARG A 368 -11.83 -22.33 -23.99
C ARG A 368 -12.30 -21.12 -24.79
N TRP A 369 -12.30 -19.94 -24.17
CA TRP A 369 -12.65 -18.70 -24.86
C TRP A 369 -11.59 -18.29 -25.88
N HIS A 370 -10.30 -18.44 -25.54
CA HIS A 370 -9.19 -18.29 -26.49
C HIS A 370 -9.29 -19.29 -27.63
N ASP A 371 -9.47 -20.59 -27.35
CA ASP A 371 -9.53 -21.63 -28.39
C ASP A 371 -10.70 -21.42 -29.37
N ALA A 372 -11.82 -20.89 -28.88
CA ALA A 372 -12.98 -20.55 -29.70
C ALA A 372 -12.78 -19.28 -30.57
N ALA A 373 -11.90 -18.37 -30.15
CA ALA A 373 -11.68 -17.09 -30.81
C ALA A 373 -10.21 -16.63 -30.70
N PRO A 374 -9.24 -17.38 -31.26
CA PRO A 374 -7.81 -17.15 -31.02
C PRO A 374 -7.31 -15.83 -31.62
N GLN A 375 -7.97 -15.35 -32.68
CA GLN A 375 -7.69 -14.05 -33.31
C GLN A 375 -8.40 -12.87 -32.62
N ARG A 376 -9.00 -13.09 -31.44
CA ARG A 376 -9.82 -12.09 -30.72
C ARG A 376 -9.48 -12.01 -29.23
N VAL A 377 -9.03 -13.11 -28.65
CA VAL A 377 -8.79 -13.28 -27.22
C VAL A 377 -7.34 -13.71 -27.04
N GLY A 378 -6.55 -12.95 -26.29
CA GLY A 378 -5.20 -13.33 -25.85
C GLY A 378 -5.19 -13.70 -24.38
N ILE A 379 -4.50 -14.77 -24.00
CA ILE A 379 -4.40 -15.18 -22.59
C ILE A 379 -2.95 -15.49 -22.22
N TYR A 380 -2.55 -15.07 -21.02
CA TYR A 380 -1.34 -15.52 -20.37
C TYR A 380 -1.69 -16.10 -19.01
N LYS A 381 -1.51 -17.41 -18.86
CA LYS A 381 -1.71 -18.11 -17.59
C LYS A 381 -0.43 -18.10 -16.79
N GLY A 382 -0.49 -17.55 -15.58
CA GLY A 382 0.67 -17.45 -14.70
C GLY A 382 0.93 -16.03 -14.24
N TYR A 383 1.98 -15.89 -13.45
CA TYR A 383 2.58 -14.61 -13.13
C TYR A 383 3.68 -14.37 -14.16
N ALA A 384 3.45 -13.42 -15.07
CA ALA A 384 4.43 -13.08 -16.12
C ALA A 384 5.58 -12.19 -15.62
N GLY A 385 5.64 -11.93 -14.31
CA GLY A 385 6.45 -10.86 -13.74
C GLY A 385 5.88 -9.47 -14.04
N GLU A 386 6.59 -8.44 -13.58
CA GLU A 386 6.27 -7.03 -13.85
C GLU A 386 6.35 -6.65 -15.35
N PRO A 387 7.30 -7.16 -16.18
CA PRO A 387 7.47 -6.68 -17.56
C PRO A 387 6.22 -6.79 -18.45
N LEU A 388 5.52 -7.93 -18.43
CA LEU A 388 4.30 -8.08 -19.25
C LEU A 388 3.15 -7.22 -18.71
N ALA A 389 3.10 -6.97 -17.40
CA ALA A 389 2.10 -6.07 -16.83
C ALA A 389 2.30 -4.64 -17.36
N HIS A 390 3.54 -4.14 -17.37
CA HIS A 390 3.87 -2.83 -17.97
C HIS A 390 3.47 -2.75 -19.44
N GLN A 391 3.74 -3.80 -20.22
CA GLN A 391 3.36 -3.85 -21.65
C GLN A 391 1.85 -3.86 -21.88
N ILE A 392 1.10 -4.60 -21.06
CA ILE A 392 -0.37 -4.61 -21.13
C ILE A 392 -0.92 -3.24 -20.74
N GLU A 393 -0.45 -2.64 -19.64
CA GLU A 393 -0.88 -1.30 -19.21
C GLU A 393 -0.53 -0.24 -20.26
N ALA A 394 0.61 -0.36 -20.96
CA ALA A 394 0.99 0.55 -22.03
C ALA A 394 0.20 0.36 -23.32
N GLY A 395 -0.02 -0.89 -23.75
CA GLY A 395 -0.60 -1.22 -25.05
C GLY A 395 -2.12 -1.35 -25.07
N ALA A 396 -2.77 -1.57 -23.93
CA ALA A 396 -4.23 -1.64 -23.87
C ALA A 396 -4.88 -0.25 -24.01
N ASP A 397 -6.13 -0.24 -24.44
CA ASP A 397 -6.94 0.98 -24.52
C ASP A 397 -7.85 1.09 -23.29
N ILE A 398 -8.48 -0.03 -22.93
CA ILE A 398 -9.43 -0.13 -21.82
C ILE A 398 -8.89 -1.15 -20.80
N PHE A 399 -8.87 -0.77 -19.52
CA PHE A 399 -8.56 -1.70 -18.44
C PHE A 399 -9.83 -2.06 -17.67
N LEU A 400 -10.23 -3.33 -17.70
CA LEU A 400 -11.47 -3.81 -17.10
C LEU A 400 -11.25 -4.31 -15.67
N MET A 401 -11.94 -3.73 -14.70
CA MET A 401 -11.93 -4.16 -13.30
C MET A 401 -13.35 -4.40 -12.78
N PRO A 402 -13.94 -5.57 -13.07
CA PRO A 402 -15.31 -5.88 -12.70
C PRO A 402 -15.38 -6.47 -11.27
N SER A 403 -14.51 -6.04 -10.36
CA SER A 403 -14.37 -6.63 -9.03
C SER A 403 -15.66 -6.56 -8.22
N LEU A 404 -16.05 -7.67 -7.58
CA LEU A 404 -17.16 -7.74 -6.64
C LEU A 404 -16.94 -6.81 -5.44
N TYR A 405 -15.71 -6.77 -4.91
CA TYR A 405 -15.25 -5.78 -3.95
C TYR A 405 -13.76 -5.53 -4.17
N GLU A 406 -13.31 -4.30 -3.93
CA GLU A 406 -11.92 -3.89 -4.13
C GLU A 406 -11.56 -2.82 -3.07
N PRO A 407 -10.85 -3.19 -1.98
CA PRO A 407 -10.55 -2.25 -0.91
C PRO A 407 -9.89 -0.96 -1.41
N CYS A 408 -8.87 -1.09 -2.26
CA CYS A 408 -8.25 0.03 -2.97
C CYS A 408 -8.28 -0.19 -4.48
N GLY A 409 -7.64 -1.27 -4.93
CA GLY A 409 -7.25 -1.43 -6.34
C GLY A 409 -6.05 -0.54 -6.64
N LEU A 410 -5.01 -1.11 -7.25
CA LEU A 410 -3.85 -0.35 -7.72
C LEU A 410 -3.87 -0.21 -9.25
N ASN A 411 -4.39 -1.22 -9.94
CA ASN A 411 -4.32 -1.29 -11.40
C ASN A 411 -5.04 -0.13 -12.07
N GLN A 412 -6.17 0.37 -11.57
CA GLN A 412 -6.81 1.55 -12.16
C GLN A 412 -5.91 2.79 -12.12
N MET A 413 -5.09 2.93 -11.08
CA MET A 413 -4.12 4.03 -10.99
C MET A 413 -2.92 3.79 -11.92
N TYR A 414 -2.48 2.54 -12.10
CA TYR A 414 -1.48 2.17 -13.11
C TYR A 414 -1.99 2.44 -14.53
N SER A 415 -3.21 2.00 -14.85
CA SER A 415 -3.85 2.22 -16.14
C SER A 415 -3.98 3.71 -16.43
N MET A 416 -4.50 4.51 -15.49
CA MET A 416 -4.56 5.96 -15.63
C MET A 416 -3.18 6.57 -15.90
N ARG A 417 -2.14 6.11 -15.19
CA ARG A 417 -0.76 6.57 -15.39
C ARG A 417 -0.21 6.25 -16.79
N TYR A 418 -0.66 5.14 -17.38
CA TYR A 418 -0.27 4.69 -18.73
C TYR A 418 -1.26 5.14 -19.83
N GLY A 419 -2.20 6.03 -19.51
CA GLY A 419 -3.22 6.49 -20.46
C GLY A 419 -4.14 5.38 -20.95
N THR A 420 -4.30 4.30 -20.17
CA THR A 420 -5.27 3.24 -20.41
C THR A 420 -6.50 3.54 -19.57
N VAL A 421 -7.67 3.60 -20.21
CA VAL A 421 -8.88 4.12 -19.59
C VAL A 421 -9.55 3.00 -18.77
N PRO A 422 -9.72 3.17 -17.46
CA PRO A 422 -10.32 2.15 -16.61
C PRO A 422 -11.85 2.09 -16.79
N VAL A 423 -12.37 0.87 -16.95
CA VAL A 423 -13.80 0.53 -16.83
C VAL A 423 -13.96 -0.32 -15.58
N VAL A 424 -14.58 0.23 -14.54
CA VAL A 424 -14.56 -0.35 -13.19
C VAL A 424 -15.96 -0.50 -12.62
N ARG A 425 -16.13 -1.44 -11.69
CA ARG A 425 -17.30 -1.43 -10.82
C ARG A 425 -17.16 -0.31 -9.77
N ALA A 426 -18.22 0.44 -9.50
CA ALA A 426 -18.28 1.40 -8.40
C ALA A 426 -18.26 0.69 -7.04
N THR A 427 -17.06 0.38 -6.51
CA THR A 427 -16.84 -0.25 -5.21
C THR A 427 -15.48 0.10 -4.64
N GLY A 428 -15.41 0.31 -3.32
CA GLY A 428 -14.19 0.63 -2.59
C GLY A 428 -13.32 1.68 -3.32
N GLY A 429 -12.01 1.46 -3.40
CA GLY A 429 -11.11 2.44 -3.99
C GLY A 429 -11.28 2.66 -5.50
N LEU A 430 -11.96 1.77 -6.23
CA LEU A 430 -12.31 2.01 -7.63
C LEU A 430 -13.30 3.16 -7.77
N ASP A 431 -14.25 3.27 -6.84
CA ASP A 431 -15.25 4.35 -6.86
C ASP A 431 -14.62 5.71 -6.51
N ASP A 432 -13.61 5.71 -5.63
CA ASP A 432 -12.90 6.91 -5.17
C ASP A 432 -11.89 7.44 -6.20
N THR A 433 -11.28 6.55 -6.99
CA THR A 433 -10.18 6.92 -7.90
C THR A 433 -10.62 7.14 -9.35
N VAL A 434 -11.73 6.50 -9.76
CA VAL A 434 -12.27 6.65 -11.12
C VAL A 434 -13.47 7.61 -11.09
N GLU A 435 -13.38 8.66 -11.90
CA GLU A 435 -14.44 9.62 -12.15
C GLU A 435 -15.07 9.32 -13.50
N ASN A 436 -16.40 9.20 -13.55
CA ASN A 436 -17.13 8.99 -14.80
C ASN A 436 -16.84 10.15 -15.75
N PHE A 437 -16.51 9.80 -17.00
CA PHE A 437 -16.39 10.80 -18.05
C PHE A 437 -17.72 11.51 -18.30
N ASP A 438 -17.67 12.83 -18.36
CA ASP A 438 -18.78 13.71 -18.68
C ASP A 438 -18.47 14.43 -20.00
N PRO A 439 -19.21 14.14 -21.10
CA PRO A 439 -18.95 14.74 -22.40
C PRO A 439 -19.28 16.24 -22.46
N GLU A 440 -20.12 16.77 -21.56
CA GLU A 440 -20.45 18.19 -21.54
C GLU A 440 -19.30 19.02 -20.96
N THR A 441 -18.65 18.50 -19.91
CA THR A 441 -17.55 19.20 -19.24
C THR A 441 -16.17 18.78 -19.73
N GLY A 442 -16.07 17.64 -20.44
CA GLY A 442 -14.80 17.04 -20.87
C GLY A 442 -13.97 16.49 -19.70
N LYS A 443 -14.56 16.36 -18.51
CA LYS A 443 -13.90 15.89 -17.29
C LYS A 443 -14.19 14.41 -17.04
N GLY A 444 -13.41 13.81 -16.14
CA GLY A 444 -13.48 12.39 -15.81
C GLY A 444 -12.38 11.60 -16.51
N ASN A 445 -12.05 10.46 -15.91
CA ASN A 445 -10.86 9.67 -16.23
C ASN A 445 -11.17 8.21 -16.54
N GLY A 446 -12.45 7.80 -16.51
CA GLY A 446 -12.86 6.44 -16.85
C GLY A 446 -14.37 6.25 -16.79
N PHE A 447 -14.79 5.00 -16.67
CA PHE A 447 -16.20 4.62 -16.65
C PHE A 447 -16.50 3.70 -15.47
N LYS A 448 -17.56 4.02 -14.74
CA LYS A 448 -18.02 3.25 -13.60
C LYS A 448 -19.35 2.58 -13.90
N PHE A 449 -19.48 1.31 -13.54
CA PHE A 449 -20.75 0.58 -13.60
C PHE A 449 -21.22 0.11 -12.22
N GLY A 450 -22.53 -0.05 -12.10
CA GLY A 450 -23.21 -0.65 -10.97
C GLY A 450 -24.67 -0.90 -11.36
N PRO A 451 -25.35 -1.93 -10.81
CA PRO A 451 -24.91 -2.91 -9.80
C PRO A 451 -23.93 -3.97 -10.35
N TYR A 452 -23.51 -4.95 -9.51
CA TYR A 452 -22.68 -6.09 -9.92
C TYR A 452 -23.49 -7.03 -10.85
N SER A 453 -23.56 -6.70 -12.13
CA SER A 453 -24.33 -7.46 -13.11
C SER A 453 -23.69 -7.39 -14.50
N THR A 454 -23.87 -8.46 -15.26
CA THR A 454 -23.36 -8.57 -16.64
C THR A 454 -23.93 -7.49 -17.55
N PRO A 455 -25.24 -7.15 -17.52
CA PRO A 455 -25.78 -6.06 -18.34
C PRO A 455 -25.14 -4.70 -18.05
N ALA A 456 -24.96 -4.34 -16.77
CA ALA A 456 -24.36 -3.05 -16.39
C ALA A 456 -22.88 -2.95 -16.83
N MET A 457 -22.13 -4.04 -16.71
CA MET A 457 -20.75 -4.12 -17.20
C MET A 457 -20.70 -3.92 -18.73
N LEU A 458 -21.55 -4.63 -19.48
CA LEU A 458 -21.58 -4.56 -20.94
C LEU A 458 -22.02 -3.18 -21.45
N GLU A 459 -22.95 -2.52 -20.77
CA GLU A 459 -23.35 -1.15 -21.07
C GLU A 459 -22.16 -0.19 -21.04
N LYS A 460 -21.38 -0.21 -19.95
CA LYS A 460 -20.20 0.66 -19.80
C LYS A 460 -19.04 0.28 -20.72
N ILE A 461 -18.88 -1.00 -21.06
CA ILE A 461 -17.93 -1.41 -22.10
C ILE A 461 -18.31 -0.80 -23.46
N ARG A 462 -19.60 -0.85 -23.83
CA ARG A 462 -20.07 -0.26 -25.10
C ARG A 462 -19.92 1.26 -25.12
N GLU A 463 -20.19 1.92 -24.00
CA GLU A 463 -19.97 3.36 -23.85
C GLU A 463 -18.49 3.73 -24.02
N ALA A 464 -17.58 2.99 -23.36
CA ALA A 464 -16.15 3.20 -23.53
C ALA A 464 -15.70 3.01 -24.98
N ILE A 465 -16.19 1.97 -25.66
CA ILE A 465 -15.91 1.72 -27.09
C ILE A 465 -16.49 2.83 -27.98
N TYR A 466 -17.66 3.38 -27.63
CA TYR A 466 -18.25 4.50 -28.36
C TYR A 466 -17.35 5.74 -28.29
N PHE A 467 -16.83 6.10 -27.12
CA PHE A 467 -15.90 7.22 -26.97
C PHE A 467 -14.51 6.92 -27.56
N TYR A 468 -14.07 5.66 -27.53
CA TYR A 468 -12.85 5.24 -28.21
C TYR A 468 -12.90 5.50 -29.72
N SER A 469 -14.08 5.38 -30.35
CA SER A 469 -14.23 5.74 -31.77
C SER A 469 -14.16 7.24 -32.08
N GLN A 470 -13.97 8.09 -31.05
CA GLN A 470 -13.82 9.54 -31.14
C GLN A 470 -12.43 9.95 -30.61
N PRO A 471 -11.39 9.97 -31.46
CA PRO A 471 -9.99 10.07 -31.02
C PRO A 471 -9.68 11.31 -30.16
N ASP A 472 -10.24 12.46 -30.51
CA ASP A 472 -10.01 13.71 -29.77
C ASP A 472 -10.57 13.64 -28.34
N ILE A 473 -11.77 13.08 -28.19
CA ILE A 473 -12.41 12.89 -26.88
C ILE A 473 -11.62 11.85 -26.08
N TRP A 474 -11.28 10.72 -26.70
CA TRP A 474 -10.53 9.65 -26.04
C TRP A 474 -9.18 10.14 -25.51
N ALA A 475 -8.43 10.89 -26.32
CA ALA A 475 -7.17 11.50 -25.89
C ALA A 475 -7.37 12.46 -24.70
N GLY A 476 -8.50 13.16 -24.63
CA GLY A 476 -8.91 13.94 -23.46
C GLY A 476 -9.03 13.09 -22.20
N ILE A 477 -9.76 11.97 -22.27
CA ILE A 477 -9.93 11.03 -21.14
C ILE A 477 -8.58 10.47 -20.68
N GLN A 478 -7.72 10.09 -21.62
CA GLN A 478 -6.38 9.57 -21.33
C GLN A 478 -5.54 10.61 -20.57
N ARG A 479 -5.51 11.86 -21.06
CA ARG A 479 -4.78 12.96 -20.40
C ARG A 479 -5.33 13.28 -19.03
N ASN A 480 -6.66 13.27 -18.87
CA ASN A 480 -7.31 13.48 -17.57
C ASN A 480 -6.82 12.43 -16.56
N GLY A 481 -6.77 11.16 -16.94
CA GLY A 481 -6.23 10.09 -16.10
C GLY A 481 -4.74 10.25 -15.78
N MET A 482 -3.91 10.55 -16.78
CA MET A 482 -2.46 10.71 -16.61
C MET A 482 -2.09 11.94 -15.76
N ALA A 483 -2.97 12.94 -15.68
CA ALA A 483 -2.79 14.15 -14.88
C ALA A 483 -3.13 13.96 -13.38
N VAL A 484 -3.84 12.89 -13.01
CA VAL A 484 -4.17 12.62 -11.60
C VAL A 484 -2.91 12.22 -10.83
N ASP A 485 -2.58 12.99 -9.80
CA ASP A 485 -1.50 12.65 -8.88
C ASP A 485 -1.93 11.55 -7.91
N ASN A 486 -1.63 10.31 -8.30
CA ASN A 486 -1.79 9.11 -7.50
C ASN A 486 -0.48 8.69 -6.82
N SER A 487 0.50 9.58 -6.65
CA SER A 487 1.80 9.24 -6.07
C SER A 487 1.72 8.93 -4.57
N TRP A 488 2.74 8.20 -4.07
CA TRP A 488 2.91 8.01 -2.62
C TRP A 488 3.15 9.31 -1.85
N SER A 489 3.71 10.35 -2.47
CA SER A 489 3.84 11.67 -1.84
C SER A 489 2.47 12.30 -1.57
N ALA A 490 1.51 12.19 -2.50
CA ALA A 490 0.15 12.65 -2.29
C ALA A 490 -0.55 11.90 -1.14
N ALA A 491 -0.38 10.58 -1.07
CA ALA A 491 -0.89 9.76 0.03
C ALA A 491 -0.21 10.12 1.37
N ALA A 492 1.11 10.29 1.39
CA ALA A 492 1.88 10.63 2.59
C ALA A 492 1.45 11.95 3.22
N LYS A 493 1.10 12.97 2.42
CA LYS A 493 0.55 14.24 2.93
C LYS A 493 -0.76 14.06 3.70
N ARG A 494 -1.63 13.17 3.23
CA ARG A 494 -2.89 12.83 3.93
C ARG A 494 -2.61 12.09 5.24
N TYR A 495 -1.67 11.14 5.23
CA TYR A 495 -1.23 10.46 6.45
C TYR A 495 -0.59 11.44 7.45
N LEU A 496 0.25 12.37 6.98
CA LEU A 496 0.88 13.40 7.81
C LEU A 496 -0.16 14.31 8.47
N GLN A 497 -1.21 14.68 7.75
CA GLN A 497 -2.33 15.42 8.34
C GLN A 497 -2.98 14.61 9.46
N LEU A 498 -3.34 13.35 9.21
CA LEU A 498 -3.93 12.47 10.22
C LEU A 498 -3.02 12.31 11.45
N TYR A 499 -1.72 12.13 11.25
CA TYR A 499 -0.79 12.01 12.36
C TYR A 499 -0.72 13.27 13.22
N ARG A 500 -0.74 14.45 12.60
CA ARG A 500 -0.76 15.74 13.33
C ARG A 500 -2.03 15.89 14.16
N GLU A 501 -3.19 15.59 13.57
CA GLU A 501 -4.48 15.60 14.29
C GLU A 501 -4.45 14.64 15.50
N MET A 502 -3.87 13.45 15.34
CA MET A 502 -3.70 12.48 16.43
C MET A 502 -2.75 12.98 17.52
N ALA A 503 -1.66 13.65 17.16
CA ALA A 503 -0.66 14.15 18.09
C ALA A 503 -1.14 15.40 18.86
N GLU A 504 -1.98 16.24 18.24
CA GLU A 504 -2.53 17.46 18.86
C GLU A 504 -3.66 17.19 19.84
N THR A 505 -4.39 16.09 19.69
CA THR A 505 -5.51 15.70 20.59
C THR A 505 -4.99 15.13 21.93
N ALA A 506 -3.83 15.59 22.41
CA ALA A 506 -3.07 14.98 23.50
C ALA A 506 -3.28 15.57 24.89
#